data_AF-A0A7C7UD99-F1
#
_entry.id   AF-A0A7C7UD99-F1
#
_cell.length_a   1.000
_cell.length_b   1.000
_cell.length_c   1.000
_cell.angle_alpha   90.00
_cell.angle_beta   90.00
_cell.angle_gamma   90.00
#
_symmetry.space_group_name_H-M   'P 1'
#
loop_
_entity.id
_entity.type
_entity.pdbx_description
1 polymer ?
#
loop_
_entity_poly.entity_id
_entity_poly.type
_entity_poly.pdbx_seq_one_letter_code
_entity_poly.pdbx_strand_id
1 'polypeptide(L)'
;MSDNRRWVFFWTAIFLLLSTSLANTSSEGEADLDDGDIIAVQYIDYSCYQQSLDCEASESEHIVEYFAADWCEPCQLVEDNLATLNRTDTVILQHHASSEDYTYLNHSKFRYDDKFRLLFIPSLVIDGNGLLTGSSQALDLNQSLNTHIGLQNNSLSDVILKDGIIRWNNSAGQKLSIWRLDSTQHESRNFTHQYLATDSVIIDFSDSNISNTAGVNISGMLDGWSGRLIFILENSGSPQLQSYSDETAGNMEFNDDENEIPIPVKTPNPALYAVIWFVILLVLITPAIMLWVKEIKRPKQPIFEQE
;
A
#
# COMPACT_ATOMS: atom_id res chain seq x y z
N MET A 1 -45.40 -43.31 -6.04
CA MET A 1 -44.17 -43.58 -6.81
C MET A 1 -43.99 -42.56 -7.95
N SER A 2 -44.15 -41.26 -7.64
CA SER A 2 -44.16 -40.17 -8.64
C SER A 2 -43.32 -38.94 -8.24
N ASP A 3 -42.91 -38.80 -6.97
CA ASP A 3 -42.24 -37.58 -6.49
C ASP A 3 -40.71 -37.60 -6.62
N ASN A 4 -40.06 -38.78 -6.51
CA ASN A 4 -38.61 -38.87 -6.68
C ASN A 4 -38.16 -38.58 -8.12
N ARG A 5 -39.07 -38.61 -9.09
CA ARG A 5 -38.77 -38.34 -10.50
C ARG A 5 -38.75 -36.85 -10.85
N ARG A 6 -39.17 -35.94 -9.96
CA ARG A 6 -39.05 -34.49 -10.21
C ARG A 6 -37.77 -33.91 -9.62
N TRP A 7 -37.29 -34.50 -8.53
CA TRP A 7 -36.04 -34.09 -7.88
C TRP A 7 -34.80 -34.45 -8.69
N VAL A 8 -34.74 -35.67 -9.26
CA VAL A 8 -33.58 -36.09 -10.07
C VAL A 8 -33.37 -35.19 -11.29
N PHE A 9 -34.45 -34.72 -11.92
CA PHE A 9 -34.35 -33.82 -13.08
C PHE A 9 -33.91 -32.40 -12.70
N PHE A 10 -34.20 -31.94 -11.49
CA PHE A 10 -33.78 -30.63 -10.99
C PHE A 10 -32.27 -30.60 -10.72
N TRP A 11 -31.71 -31.67 -10.17
CA TRP A 11 -30.27 -31.81 -9.93
C TRP A 11 -29.45 -31.99 -11.23
N THR A 12 -29.99 -32.69 -12.23
CA THR A 12 -29.32 -32.81 -13.54
C THR A 12 -29.31 -31.50 -14.34
N ALA A 13 -30.34 -30.65 -14.20
CA ALA A 13 -30.38 -29.35 -14.87
C ALA A 13 -29.38 -28.34 -14.28
N ILE A 14 -29.15 -28.40 -12.96
CA ILE A 14 -28.16 -27.55 -12.27
C ILE A 14 -26.74 -27.98 -12.64
N PHE A 15 -26.47 -29.28 -12.78
CA PHE A 15 -25.14 -29.78 -13.19
C PHE A 15 -24.80 -29.52 -14.67
N LEU A 16 -25.81 -29.39 -15.54
CA LEU A 16 -25.60 -29.10 -16.97
C LEU A 16 -25.50 -27.60 -17.30
N LEU A 17 -25.76 -26.70 -16.34
CA LEU A 17 -25.61 -25.25 -16.51
C LEU A 17 -24.27 -24.71 -15.99
N LEU A 18 -23.42 -25.55 -15.37
CA LEU A 18 -22.07 -25.16 -14.93
C LEU A 18 -20.97 -25.38 -15.97
N SER A 19 -21.30 -25.88 -17.17
CA SER A 19 -20.30 -26.21 -18.20
C SER A 19 -20.13 -25.15 -19.31
N THR A 20 -20.60 -23.92 -19.12
CA THR A 20 -20.37 -22.84 -20.09
C THR A 20 -19.61 -21.66 -19.49
N SER A 21 -18.48 -21.38 -20.15
CA SER A 21 -17.59 -20.22 -20.05
C SER A 21 -16.78 -20.04 -18.76
N LEU A 22 -15.68 -20.80 -18.65
CA LEU A 22 -14.41 -20.18 -18.29
C LEU A 22 -13.59 -20.14 -19.59
N ALA A 23 -13.75 -19.04 -20.33
CA ALA A 23 -12.67 -18.64 -21.22
C ALA A 23 -11.48 -18.36 -20.31
N ASN A 24 -10.45 -19.20 -20.37
CA ASN A 24 -9.14 -18.83 -19.89
C ASN A 24 -8.72 -17.62 -20.72
N THR A 25 -8.94 -16.42 -20.19
CA THR A 25 -7.97 -15.34 -20.38
C THR A 25 -6.77 -15.75 -19.54
N SER A 26 -5.97 -16.66 -20.09
CA SER A 26 -4.54 -16.62 -19.86
C SER A 26 -4.07 -15.39 -20.61
N SER A 27 -3.82 -14.30 -19.89
CA SER A 27 -2.92 -13.28 -20.38
C SER A 27 -1.52 -13.90 -20.43
N GLU A 28 -1.24 -14.67 -21.48
CA GLU A 28 0.12 -14.74 -21.99
C GLU A 28 0.41 -13.38 -22.63
N GLY A 29 1.35 -12.65 -22.04
CA GLY A 29 1.89 -11.42 -22.60
C GLY A 29 1.73 -10.22 -21.68
N GLU A 30 2.68 -10.01 -20.77
CA GLU A 30 3.75 -9.03 -20.93
C GLU A 30 4.84 -9.40 -19.90
N ALA A 31 6.08 -8.94 -20.05
CA ALA A 31 7.05 -9.09 -18.97
C ALA A 31 6.44 -8.50 -17.69
N ASP A 32 6.61 -9.17 -16.55
CA ASP A 32 6.24 -8.64 -15.24
C ASP A 32 6.96 -7.29 -15.08
N LEU A 33 6.27 -6.21 -15.43
CA LEU A 33 6.71 -4.86 -15.15
C LEU A 33 6.49 -4.71 -13.66
N ASP A 34 7.58 -4.53 -12.92
CA ASP A 34 7.70 -4.20 -11.50
C ASP A 34 6.53 -3.28 -11.05
N ASP A 35 5.40 -3.89 -10.66
CA ASP A 35 4.14 -3.18 -10.42
C ASP A 35 4.29 -2.36 -9.15
N GLY A 36 4.13 -1.05 -9.27
CA GLY A 36 4.25 -0.17 -8.13
C GLY A 36 5.66 0.15 -7.62
N ASP A 37 6.73 -0.32 -8.28
CA ASP A 37 8.08 -0.05 -7.80
C ASP A 37 8.50 1.41 -7.89
N ILE A 38 9.33 1.81 -6.92
CA ILE A 38 10.02 3.09 -6.93
C ILE A 38 11.26 2.94 -7.80
N ILE A 39 11.38 3.81 -8.80
CA ILE A 39 12.43 3.75 -9.81
C ILE A 39 13.53 4.76 -9.50
N ALA A 40 13.13 5.95 -9.06
CA ALA A 40 14.05 7.03 -8.77
C ALA A 40 13.51 7.95 -7.67
N VAL A 41 14.41 8.50 -6.88
CA VAL A 41 14.11 9.52 -5.87
C VAL A 41 15.08 10.69 -5.98
N GLN A 42 14.51 11.89 -5.99
CA GLN A 42 15.25 13.14 -5.95
C GLN A 42 14.64 14.09 -4.91
N TYR A 43 15.38 15.09 -4.48
CA TYR A 43 14.89 16.05 -3.51
C TYR A 43 15.43 17.46 -3.73
N ILE A 44 14.66 18.46 -3.27
CA ILE A 44 15.07 19.86 -3.21
C ILE A 44 14.86 20.36 -1.79
N ASP A 45 15.92 20.89 -1.18
CA ASP A 45 15.82 21.60 0.08
C ASP A 45 15.37 23.04 -0.13
N TYR A 46 14.56 23.55 0.81
CA TYR A 46 14.07 24.92 0.80
C TYR A 46 15.20 25.96 0.75
N SER A 47 16.36 25.63 1.32
CA SER A 47 17.56 26.47 1.30
C SER A 47 18.04 26.82 -0.11
N CYS A 48 17.84 25.93 -1.10
CA CYS A 48 18.12 26.23 -2.49
C CYS A 48 17.12 27.28 -3.02
N TYR A 49 15.83 27.03 -2.81
CA TYR A 49 14.76 27.84 -3.39
C TYR A 49 14.78 29.28 -2.87
N GLN A 50 15.18 29.48 -1.61
CA GLN A 50 15.38 30.81 -1.03
C GLN A 50 16.46 31.64 -1.74
N GLN A 51 17.45 31.01 -2.38
CA GLN A 51 18.61 31.71 -2.93
C GLN A 51 18.41 32.13 -4.38
N SER A 52 17.89 31.23 -5.22
CA SER A 52 17.88 31.40 -6.68
C SER A 52 16.49 31.39 -7.30
N LEU A 53 15.46 30.86 -6.60
CA LEU A 53 14.17 30.47 -7.20
C LEU A 53 14.31 29.54 -8.42
N ASP A 54 15.47 28.94 -8.60
CA ASP A 54 15.86 28.08 -9.72
C ASP A 54 16.76 26.97 -9.15
N CYS A 55 16.16 25.81 -8.91
CA CYS A 55 16.74 24.72 -8.13
C CYS A 55 16.70 23.42 -8.89
N GLU A 56 17.86 22.81 -9.05
CA GLU A 56 18.02 21.45 -9.55
C GLU A 56 17.92 20.47 -8.38
N ALA A 57 17.20 19.38 -8.57
CA ALA A 57 17.04 18.36 -7.55
C ALA A 57 18.30 17.50 -7.40
N SER A 58 18.59 17.12 -6.17
CA SER A 58 19.65 16.17 -5.83
C SER A 58 19.10 14.75 -5.85
N GLU A 59 19.89 13.80 -6.33
CA GLU A 59 19.57 12.37 -6.25
C GLU A 59 19.83 11.82 -4.84
N SER A 60 19.10 10.77 -4.47
CA SER A 60 19.35 9.98 -3.27
C SER A 60 19.35 8.50 -3.64
N GLU A 61 20.29 7.73 -3.10
CA GLU A 61 20.38 6.29 -3.37
C GLU A 61 19.25 5.54 -2.68
N HIS A 62 18.83 6.01 -1.50
CA HIS A 62 17.78 5.39 -0.73
C HIS A 62 16.64 6.36 -0.40
N ILE A 63 15.44 5.82 -0.27
CA ILE A 63 14.31 6.47 0.37
C ILE A 63 13.78 5.59 1.50
N VAL A 64 13.56 6.21 2.66
CA VAL A 64 12.90 5.61 3.81
C VAL A 64 11.57 6.31 4.03
N GLU A 65 10.49 5.60 3.80
CA GLU A 65 9.14 6.05 4.08
C GLU A 65 8.69 5.52 5.44
N TYR A 66 8.55 6.41 6.41
CA TYR A 66 8.20 6.09 7.79
C TYR A 66 6.74 6.40 8.06
N PHE A 67 5.95 5.38 8.38
CA PHE A 67 4.53 5.50 8.69
C PHE A 67 4.29 5.39 10.19
N ALA A 68 3.70 6.44 10.76
CA ALA A 68 3.52 6.59 12.20
C ALA A 68 2.29 7.43 12.56
N ALA A 69 2.18 7.71 13.86
CA ALA A 69 1.19 8.59 14.47
C ALA A 69 1.73 9.15 15.79
N ASP A 70 1.26 10.31 16.22
CA ASP A 70 1.73 10.97 17.44
C ASP A 70 1.21 10.27 18.72
N TRP A 71 0.09 9.56 18.62
CA TRP A 71 -0.45 8.74 19.70
C TRP A 71 0.23 7.36 19.81
N CYS A 72 1.10 6.99 18.88
CA CYS A 72 1.75 5.69 18.83
C CYS A 72 2.97 5.63 19.75
N GLU A 73 2.84 4.98 20.91
CA GLU A 73 3.97 4.82 21.85
C GLU A 73 5.17 4.05 21.25
N PRO A 74 4.99 2.92 20.52
CA PRO A 74 6.13 2.22 19.90
C PRO A 74 6.86 3.03 18.82
N CYS A 75 6.22 4.05 18.25
CA CYS A 75 6.78 4.90 17.21
C CYS A 75 7.94 5.78 17.72
N GLN A 76 7.98 6.07 19.02
CA GLN A 76 9.03 6.91 19.63
C GLN A 76 10.44 6.33 19.42
N LEU A 77 10.58 5.01 19.55
CA LEU A 77 11.88 4.34 19.34
C LEU A 77 12.37 4.47 17.89
N VAL A 78 11.43 4.48 16.94
CA VAL A 78 11.76 4.61 15.51
C VAL A 78 12.13 6.05 15.19
N GLU A 79 11.40 7.02 15.73
CA GLU A 79 11.74 8.45 15.60
C GLU A 79 13.12 8.79 16.15
N ASP A 80 13.45 8.27 17.35
CA ASP A 80 14.77 8.47 17.95
C ASP A 80 15.87 7.85 17.07
N ASN A 81 15.62 6.67 16.50
CA ASN A 81 16.54 6.04 15.55
C ASN A 81 16.74 6.93 14.31
N LEU A 82 15.65 7.35 13.66
CA LEU A 82 15.68 8.22 12.48
C LEU A 82 16.36 9.57 12.75
N ALA A 83 16.15 10.17 13.93
CA ALA A 83 16.77 11.44 14.31
C ALA A 83 18.30 11.33 14.46
N THR A 84 18.82 10.12 14.69
CA THR A 84 20.25 9.85 14.78
C THR A 84 20.86 9.31 13.48
N LEU A 85 20.04 9.04 12.46
CA LEU A 85 20.50 8.54 11.16
C LEU A 85 21.27 9.64 10.43
N ASN A 86 22.59 9.55 10.44
CA ASN A 86 23.47 10.51 9.79
C ASN A 86 24.02 9.94 8.48
N ARG A 87 23.23 10.08 7.41
CA ARG A 87 23.59 9.63 6.06
C ARG A 87 23.22 10.69 5.02
N THR A 88 24.01 10.76 3.95
CA THR A 88 23.79 11.70 2.83
C THR A 88 23.20 11.04 1.59
N ASP A 89 23.18 9.70 1.57
CA ASP A 89 22.68 8.86 0.48
C ASP A 89 21.21 8.45 0.66
N THR A 90 20.57 8.89 1.74
CA THR A 90 19.22 8.48 2.13
C THR A 90 18.34 9.70 2.37
N VAL A 91 17.12 9.69 1.83
CA VAL A 91 16.08 10.66 2.18
C VAL A 91 15.00 10.00 3.04
N ILE A 92 14.51 10.73 4.02
CA ILE A 92 13.44 10.28 4.92
C ILE A 92 12.16 11.03 4.55
N LEU A 93 11.07 10.29 4.43
CA LEU A 93 9.71 10.79 4.21
C LEU A 93 8.84 10.24 5.36
N GLN A 94 8.39 11.11 6.27
CA GLN A 94 7.54 10.70 7.38
C GLN A 94 6.06 10.93 7.05
N HIS A 95 5.22 9.99 7.43
CA HIS A 95 3.80 9.94 7.11
C HIS A 95 2.97 9.78 8.38
N HIS A 96 2.03 10.70 8.60
CA HIS A 96 0.93 10.51 9.54
C HIS A 96 -0.32 10.07 8.77
N ALA A 97 -0.57 8.76 8.79
CA ALA A 97 -1.66 8.11 8.07
C ALA A 97 -2.91 7.87 8.96
N SER A 98 -2.81 8.10 10.28
CA SER A 98 -3.94 7.95 11.20
C SER A 98 -4.80 9.21 11.21
N SER A 99 -6.10 9.05 10.97
CA SER A 99 -7.06 10.16 11.04
C SER A 99 -7.26 10.74 12.44
N GLU A 100 -6.69 10.09 13.45
CA GLU A 100 -6.72 10.56 14.84
C GLU A 100 -5.59 11.57 15.15
N ASP A 101 -4.61 11.74 14.26
CA ASP A 101 -3.57 12.78 14.39
C ASP A 101 -4.10 14.13 13.86
N TYR A 102 -3.79 15.23 14.55
CA TYR A 102 -4.01 16.59 14.06
C TYR A 102 -3.21 16.90 12.79
N THR A 103 -2.09 16.20 12.60
CA THR A 103 -1.19 16.34 11.45
C THR A 103 -1.45 15.28 10.37
N TYR A 104 -2.60 14.61 10.45
CA TYR A 104 -3.08 13.66 9.44
C TYR A 104 -3.05 14.23 8.03
N LEU A 105 -2.51 13.45 7.09
CA LEU A 105 -2.54 13.74 5.66
C LEU A 105 -3.24 12.60 4.90
N ASN A 106 -4.28 12.93 4.14
CA ASN A 106 -5.02 11.98 3.31
C ASN A 106 -4.11 11.27 2.29
N HIS A 107 -3.16 11.97 1.68
CA HIS A 107 -2.18 11.38 0.76
C HIS A 107 -1.31 10.33 1.47
N SER A 108 -0.86 10.61 2.70
CA SER A 108 -0.14 9.65 3.53
C SER A 108 -0.99 8.41 3.84
N LYS A 109 -2.29 8.59 4.09
CA LYS A 109 -3.22 7.46 4.29
C LYS A 109 -3.38 6.59 3.05
N PHE A 110 -3.57 7.18 1.87
CA PHE A 110 -3.66 6.41 0.63
C PHE A 110 -2.36 5.67 0.33
N ARG A 111 -1.21 6.28 0.62
CA ARG A 111 0.09 5.61 0.46
C ARG A 111 0.25 4.43 1.43
N TYR A 112 -0.23 4.57 2.66
CA TYR A 112 -0.26 3.50 3.66
C TYR A 112 -1.22 2.34 3.27
N ASP A 113 -2.49 2.66 2.97
CA ASP A 113 -3.56 1.67 2.76
C ASP A 113 -3.52 1.03 1.35
N ASP A 114 -3.30 1.83 0.31
CA ASP A 114 -3.48 1.38 -1.08
C ASP A 114 -2.15 1.03 -1.76
N LYS A 115 -1.14 1.91 -1.63
CA LYS A 115 0.16 1.70 -2.25
C LYS A 115 0.88 0.53 -1.57
N PHE A 116 1.14 0.65 -0.27
CA PHE A 116 1.91 -0.34 0.48
C PHE A 116 1.07 -1.37 1.23
N ARG A 117 -0.23 -1.13 1.41
CA ARG A 117 -1.18 -2.08 2.04
C ARG A 117 -0.70 -2.52 3.42
N LEU A 118 -0.14 -1.56 4.16
CA LEU A 118 0.43 -1.77 5.48
C LEU A 118 -0.68 -2.07 6.49
N LEU A 119 -0.38 -2.91 7.47
CA LEU A 119 -1.35 -3.36 8.46
C LEU A 119 -1.15 -2.71 9.83
N PHE A 120 0.08 -2.27 10.12
CA PHE A 120 0.46 -1.76 11.44
C PHE A 120 1.37 -0.54 11.34
N ILE A 121 1.43 0.24 12.42
CA ILE A 121 2.42 1.29 12.65
C ILE A 121 3.17 0.97 13.97
N PRO A 122 4.45 1.35 14.11
CA PRO A 122 5.29 1.96 13.08
C PRO A 122 5.65 0.96 11.98
N SER A 123 5.77 1.45 10.74
CA SER A 123 6.32 0.69 9.62
C SER A 123 7.29 1.57 8.82
N LEU A 124 8.38 0.98 8.36
CA LEU A 124 9.35 1.62 7.47
C LEU A 124 9.33 0.88 6.13
N VAL A 125 9.12 1.61 5.05
CA VAL A 125 9.32 1.10 3.69
C VAL A 125 10.62 1.66 3.13
N ILE A 126 11.52 0.79 2.69
CA ILE A 126 12.84 1.13 2.16
C ILE A 126 12.82 0.86 0.66
N ASP A 127 13.11 1.89 -0.14
CA ASP A 127 13.21 1.83 -1.61
C ASP A 127 11.96 1.25 -2.31
N GLY A 128 10.80 1.34 -1.64
CA GLY A 128 9.51 0.90 -2.17
C GLY A 128 9.19 -0.58 -1.99
N ASN A 129 10.17 -1.43 -1.64
CA ASN A 129 9.99 -2.88 -1.54
C ASN A 129 10.43 -3.48 -0.20
N GLY A 130 11.42 -2.89 0.49
CA GLY A 130 11.86 -3.35 1.79
C GLY A 130 10.90 -2.94 2.90
N LEU A 131 10.55 -3.84 3.80
CA LEU A 131 9.65 -3.58 4.91
C LEU A 131 10.31 -3.93 6.25
N LEU A 132 10.25 -2.98 7.18
CA LEU A 132 10.51 -3.20 8.61
C LEU A 132 9.25 -2.81 9.39
N THR A 133 8.68 -3.76 10.11
CA THR A 133 7.43 -3.58 10.86
C THR A 133 7.68 -3.60 12.36
N GLY A 134 7.18 -2.57 13.04
CA GLY A 134 7.33 -2.40 14.48
C GLY A 134 8.70 -1.86 14.89
N SER A 135 8.81 -1.51 16.16
CA SER A 135 10.02 -0.89 16.72
C SER A 135 11.22 -1.84 16.79
N SER A 136 11.00 -3.18 16.86
CA SER A 136 12.09 -4.16 16.90
C SER A 136 12.82 -4.22 15.56
N GLN A 137 12.09 -4.47 14.47
CA GLN A 137 12.67 -4.55 13.14
C GLN A 137 13.23 -3.20 12.67
N ALA A 138 12.65 -2.08 13.12
CA ALA A 138 13.18 -0.75 12.80
C ALA A 138 14.63 -0.52 13.26
N LEU A 139 15.14 -1.29 14.23
CA LEU A 139 16.54 -1.24 14.65
C LEU A 139 17.50 -1.73 13.56
N ASP A 140 17.02 -2.57 12.63
CA ASP A 140 17.81 -3.10 11.53
C ASP A 140 17.95 -2.10 10.36
N LEU A 141 17.28 -0.95 10.41
CA LEU A 141 17.26 0.05 9.33
C LEU A 141 18.65 0.36 8.76
N ASN A 142 19.61 0.67 9.62
CA ASN A 142 20.96 1.00 9.15
C ASN A 142 21.67 -0.21 8.53
N GLN A 143 21.41 -1.43 9.02
CA GLN A 143 21.92 -2.63 8.37
C GLN A 143 21.25 -2.83 7.01
N SER A 144 19.93 -2.72 6.93
CA SER A 144 19.16 -2.87 5.69
C SER A 144 19.63 -1.89 4.60
N LEU A 145 19.86 -0.62 4.94
CA LEU A 145 20.40 0.40 4.04
C LEU A 145 21.83 0.10 3.56
N ASN A 146 22.64 -0.62 4.34
CA ASN A 146 24.02 -0.95 3.95
C ASN A 146 24.11 -2.23 3.10
N THR A 147 23.13 -3.12 3.19
CA THR A 147 23.17 -4.43 2.55
C THR A 147 22.41 -4.48 1.23
N HIS A 148 21.38 -3.65 1.07
CA HIS A 148 20.55 -3.62 -0.12
C HIS A 148 21.07 -2.58 -1.11
N ILE A 149 20.99 -2.91 -2.40
CA ILE A 149 21.36 -2.00 -3.47
C ILE A 149 20.24 -0.96 -3.58
N GLY A 150 20.58 0.32 -3.39
CA GLY A 150 19.64 1.41 -3.55
C GLY A 150 19.20 1.65 -4.99
N LEU A 151 18.37 2.69 -5.14
CA LEU A 151 17.82 3.18 -6.40
C LEU A 151 18.94 3.66 -7.33
N GLN A 152 18.84 3.29 -8.61
CA GLN A 152 19.84 3.67 -9.62
C GLN A 152 19.60 5.05 -10.22
N ASN A 153 18.41 5.65 -10.02
CA ASN A 153 18.00 6.99 -10.46
C ASN A 153 18.13 7.33 -11.96
N ASN A 154 18.56 6.39 -12.82
CA ASN A 154 18.82 6.61 -14.24
C ASN A 154 17.60 7.05 -15.08
N SER A 155 16.38 6.93 -14.55
CA SER A 155 15.14 7.18 -15.30
C SER A 155 14.53 8.56 -15.07
N LEU A 156 14.98 9.29 -14.05
CA LEU A 156 14.50 10.65 -13.74
C LEU A 156 15.68 11.62 -13.84
N SER A 157 15.65 12.55 -14.79
CA SER A 157 16.69 13.57 -14.92
C SER A 157 16.09 14.97 -15.01
N ASP A 158 16.94 15.98 -14.86
CA ASP A 158 16.61 17.39 -15.10
C ASP A 158 15.38 17.87 -14.29
N VAL A 159 15.20 17.38 -13.06
CA VAL A 159 14.14 17.87 -12.17
C VAL A 159 14.51 19.24 -11.67
N ILE A 160 13.85 20.25 -12.21
CA ILE A 160 14.15 21.66 -11.97
C ILE A 160 12.87 22.35 -11.46
N LEU A 161 12.98 22.95 -10.27
CA LEU A 161 11.99 23.87 -9.73
C LEU A 161 12.39 25.30 -10.06
N LYS A 162 11.58 25.95 -10.91
CA LYS A 162 11.78 27.35 -11.27
C LYS A 162 10.49 28.14 -11.21
N ASP A 163 10.49 29.21 -10.42
CA ASP A 163 9.34 30.12 -10.26
C ASP A 163 8.02 29.37 -9.93
N GLY A 164 8.10 28.33 -9.09
CA GLY A 164 6.97 27.49 -8.72
C GLY A 164 6.50 26.49 -9.79
N ILE A 165 7.24 26.35 -10.88
CA ILE A 165 6.98 25.38 -11.95
C ILE A 165 8.05 24.28 -11.89
N ILE A 166 7.61 23.03 -11.79
CA ILE A 166 8.47 21.85 -11.87
C ILE A 166 8.56 21.39 -13.32
N ARG A 167 9.79 21.22 -13.82
CA ARG A 167 10.10 20.53 -15.07
C ARG A 167 10.95 19.31 -14.76
N TRP A 168 10.87 18.31 -15.62
CA TRP A 168 11.62 17.08 -15.48
C TRP A 168 11.82 16.46 -16.86
N ASN A 169 12.66 15.44 -16.92
CA ASN A 169 12.86 14.63 -18.09
C ASN A 169 12.73 13.15 -17.71
N ASN A 170 11.81 12.46 -18.38
CA ASN A 170 11.45 11.08 -18.10
C ASN A 170 10.68 10.46 -19.28
N SER A 171 10.69 9.14 -19.37
CA SER A 171 9.85 8.33 -20.23
C SER A 171 8.35 8.37 -19.84
N ALA A 172 7.51 7.96 -20.78
CA ALA A 172 6.06 7.87 -20.59
C ALA A 172 5.65 6.62 -19.81
N GLY A 173 4.53 6.69 -19.07
CA GLY A 173 3.88 5.55 -18.43
C GLY A 173 4.06 5.42 -16.91
N GLN A 174 4.97 6.20 -16.32
CA GLN A 174 5.19 6.26 -14.87
C GLN A 174 4.43 7.42 -14.22
N LYS A 175 4.43 7.42 -12.88
CA LYS A 175 3.89 8.51 -12.05
C LYS A 175 5.01 9.20 -11.30
N LEU A 176 4.93 10.51 -11.19
CA LEU A 176 5.80 11.33 -10.35
C LEU A 176 4.99 11.85 -9.16
N SER A 177 5.30 11.32 -7.99
CA SER A 177 4.72 11.76 -6.72
C SER A 177 5.65 12.81 -6.10
N ILE A 178 5.14 14.01 -5.90
CA ILE A 178 5.84 15.12 -5.26
C ILE A 178 5.30 15.24 -3.84
N TRP A 179 6.18 15.22 -2.86
CA TRP A 179 5.85 15.33 -1.44
C TRP A 179 6.48 16.59 -0.87
N ARG A 180 5.66 17.42 -0.25
CA ARG A 180 6.12 18.54 0.57
C ARG A 180 6.30 18.09 2.00
N LEU A 181 7.49 18.36 2.53
CA LEU A 181 7.87 18.11 3.91
C LEU A 181 8.09 19.39 4.65
N ASP A 182 7.57 19.47 5.88
CA ASP A 182 7.81 20.59 6.79
C ASP A 182 8.17 20.11 8.20
N SER A 183 8.88 20.97 8.92
CA SER A 183 9.19 20.77 10.33
C SER A 183 7.91 20.97 11.15
N THR A 184 7.43 19.91 11.79
CA THR A 184 6.13 19.91 12.48
C THR A 184 6.28 19.46 13.92
N GLN A 185 5.75 20.25 14.85
CA GLN A 185 5.80 19.94 16.27
C GLN A 185 4.89 18.75 16.58
N HIS A 186 5.41 17.79 17.35
CA HIS A 186 4.61 16.68 17.88
C HIS A 186 3.53 17.22 18.83
N GLU A 187 2.34 16.62 18.79
CA GLU A 187 1.15 17.09 19.49
C GLU A 187 1.27 17.13 21.02
N SER A 188 1.87 16.09 21.62
CA SER A 188 1.93 15.91 23.07
C SER A 188 3.36 15.89 23.64
N ARG A 189 4.39 15.75 22.78
CA ARG A 189 5.79 15.66 23.19
C ARG A 189 6.60 16.88 22.73
N ASN A 190 7.66 17.18 23.46
CA ASN A 190 8.67 18.16 23.04
C ASN A 190 9.61 17.55 21.99
N PHE A 191 9.04 17.15 20.86
CA PHE A 191 9.72 16.54 19.72
C PHE A 191 9.23 17.23 18.44
N THR A 192 10.11 17.39 17.46
CA THR A 192 9.75 18.04 16.19
C THR A 192 10.09 17.09 15.05
N HIS A 193 9.06 16.65 14.34
CA HIS A 193 9.18 15.89 13.11
C HIS A 193 9.85 16.75 12.05
N GLN A 194 11.05 16.38 11.60
CA GLN A 194 11.82 17.19 10.64
C GLN A 194 11.36 16.99 9.19
N TYR A 195 10.78 15.83 8.89
CA TYR A 195 10.51 15.36 7.53
C TYR A 195 9.07 14.89 7.37
N LEU A 196 8.12 15.52 8.07
CA LEU A 196 6.71 15.16 8.01
C LEU A 196 6.04 15.66 6.73
N ALA A 197 5.37 14.76 6.03
CA ALA A 197 4.59 15.09 4.84
C ALA A 197 3.39 15.97 5.21
N THR A 198 3.31 17.15 4.60
CA THR A 198 2.24 18.13 4.81
C THR A 198 1.38 18.36 3.58
N ASP A 199 1.90 18.05 2.38
CA ASP A 199 1.15 18.13 1.13
C ASP A 199 1.74 17.15 0.09
N SER A 200 0.96 16.80 -0.93
CA SER A 200 1.42 15.95 -2.04
C SER A 200 0.65 16.20 -3.32
N VAL A 201 1.35 16.09 -4.45
CA VAL A 201 0.79 16.11 -5.80
C VAL A 201 1.32 14.93 -6.58
N ILE A 202 0.44 14.23 -7.29
CA ILE A 202 0.80 13.11 -8.18
C ILE A 202 0.59 13.57 -9.62
N ILE A 203 1.62 13.38 -10.44
CA ILE A 203 1.61 13.67 -11.87
C ILE A 203 1.66 12.34 -12.61
N ASP A 204 0.63 12.05 -13.41
CA ASP A 204 0.59 10.87 -14.25
C ASP A 204 1.13 11.19 -15.64
N PHE A 205 2.23 10.55 -16.05
CA PHE A 205 2.84 10.81 -17.34
C PHE A 205 2.06 10.20 -18.52
N SER A 206 1.02 9.41 -18.24
CA SER A 206 0.06 8.98 -19.26
C SER A 206 -1.00 10.05 -19.58
N ASP A 207 -1.12 11.12 -18.76
CA ASP A 207 -2.05 12.21 -19.03
C ASP A 207 -1.52 13.11 -20.17
N SER A 208 -2.25 13.11 -21.28
CA SER A 208 -1.96 13.93 -22.47
C SER A 208 -1.94 15.45 -22.21
N ASN A 209 -2.52 15.93 -21.10
CA ASN A 209 -2.50 17.35 -20.73
C ASN A 209 -1.20 17.75 -20.03
N ILE A 210 -0.42 16.78 -19.55
CA ILE A 210 0.84 17.03 -18.87
C ILE A 210 1.97 17.08 -19.89
N SER A 211 2.75 18.15 -19.83
CA SER A 211 3.96 18.32 -20.63
C SER A 211 5.15 18.55 -19.72
N ASN A 212 6.14 17.67 -19.81
CA ASN A 212 7.38 17.74 -19.06
C ASN A 212 8.18 19.03 -19.37
N THR A 213 8.10 19.54 -20.61
CA THR A 213 8.75 20.79 -21.04
C THR A 213 8.00 22.05 -20.60
N ALA A 214 6.67 22.03 -20.66
CA ALA A 214 5.87 23.14 -20.11
C ALA A 214 6.03 23.21 -18.58
N GLY A 215 6.09 22.04 -17.94
CA GLY A 215 6.16 21.85 -16.50
C GLY A 215 4.80 21.91 -15.84
N VAL A 216 4.77 21.58 -14.55
CA VAL A 216 3.57 21.64 -13.71
C VAL A 216 3.74 22.74 -12.67
N ASN A 217 2.73 23.60 -12.56
CA ASN A 217 2.70 24.66 -11.56
C ASN A 217 2.30 24.08 -10.20
N ILE A 218 3.21 24.18 -9.23
CA ILE A 218 3.02 23.76 -7.85
C ILE A 218 3.08 24.94 -6.87
N SER A 219 2.97 26.19 -7.34
CA SER A 219 3.09 27.39 -6.49
C SER A 219 2.15 27.36 -5.28
N GLY A 220 0.95 26.78 -5.43
CA GLY A 220 0.01 26.61 -4.31
C GLY A 220 0.56 25.69 -3.22
N MET A 221 1.20 24.57 -3.59
CA MET A 221 1.84 23.65 -2.67
C MET A 221 3.05 24.28 -1.97
N LEU A 222 3.69 25.31 -2.57
CA LEU A 222 4.86 25.98 -1.99
C LEU A 222 4.51 27.08 -0.97
N ASP A 223 3.22 27.37 -0.74
CA ASP A 223 2.83 28.44 0.17
C ASP A 223 3.21 28.11 1.62
N GLY A 224 4.05 28.94 2.23
CA GLY A 224 4.60 28.69 3.56
C GLY A 224 5.54 27.48 3.66
N TRP A 225 6.06 26.95 2.54
CA TRP A 225 7.01 25.84 2.54
C TRP A 225 8.32 26.23 3.23
N SER A 226 8.82 25.32 4.07
CA SER A 226 10.00 25.57 4.89
C SER A 226 11.00 24.40 4.99
N GLY A 227 10.61 23.20 4.56
CA GLY A 227 11.44 22.00 4.66
C GLY A 227 11.98 21.53 3.31
N ARG A 228 11.50 20.38 2.84
CA ARG A 228 12.05 19.66 1.67
C ARG A 228 10.94 19.26 0.72
N LEU A 229 11.25 19.21 -0.57
CA LEU A 229 10.44 18.52 -1.57
C LEU A 229 11.11 17.19 -1.90
N ILE A 230 10.33 16.12 -1.96
CA ILE A 230 10.78 14.81 -2.45
C ILE A 230 10.00 14.48 -3.72
N PHE A 231 10.72 14.02 -4.73
CA PHE A 231 10.23 13.60 -6.03
C PHE A 231 10.44 12.10 -6.14
N ILE A 232 9.36 11.34 -6.24
CA ILE A 232 9.39 9.89 -6.33
C ILE A 232 8.84 9.50 -7.70
N LEU A 233 9.69 8.93 -8.55
CA LEU A 233 9.25 8.29 -9.79
C LEU A 233 8.90 6.85 -9.48
N GLU A 234 7.68 6.45 -9.81
CA GLU A 234 7.18 5.12 -9.51
C GLU A 234 6.27 4.57 -10.62
N ASN A 235 6.25 3.25 -10.75
CA ASN A 235 5.25 2.58 -11.57
C ASN A 235 3.86 2.70 -10.91
N SER A 236 2.82 2.64 -11.74
CA SER A 236 1.45 2.46 -11.23
C SER A 236 1.35 1.10 -10.54
N GLY A 237 0.43 0.99 -9.57
CA GLY A 237 0.20 -0.26 -8.83
C GLY A 237 0.87 -0.31 -7.45
N SER A 238 0.88 -1.50 -6.87
CA SER A 238 1.29 -1.74 -5.48
C SER A 238 2.47 -2.71 -5.44
N PRO A 239 3.64 -2.31 -4.90
CA PRO A 239 4.83 -3.15 -4.88
C PRO A 239 4.65 -4.37 -3.98
N GLN A 240 5.43 -5.42 -4.28
CA GLN A 240 5.53 -6.60 -3.43
C GLN A 240 6.54 -6.34 -2.31
N LEU A 241 6.05 -6.11 -1.09
CA LEU A 241 6.89 -5.86 0.06
C LEU A 241 7.61 -7.13 0.55
N GLN A 242 8.88 -6.98 0.90
CA GLN A 242 9.76 -8.03 1.42
C GLN A 242 10.29 -7.64 2.79
N SER A 243 10.28 -8.56 3.75
CA SER A 243 10.86 -8.29 5.08
C SER A 243 12.36 -8.07 4.96
N TYR A 244 12.86 -6.96 5.51
CA TYR A 244 14.30 -6.63 5.55
C TYR A 244 14.93 -6.90 6.93
N SER A 245 14.19 -7.60 7.79
CA SER A 245 14.63 -8.05 9.11
C SER A 245 14.29 -9.53 9.30
N ASP A 246 15.21 -10.25 9.95
CA ASP A 246 15.01 -11.62 10.43
C ASP A 246 14.39 -11.65 11.84
N GLU A 247 14.31 -10.49 12.51
CA GLU A 247 13.66 -10.37 13.82
C GLU A 247 12.15 -10.51 13.67
N THR A 248 11.52 -11.15 14.63
CA THR A 248 10.05 -11.13 14.70
C THR A 248 9.57 -9.70 14.89
N ALA A 249 8.58 -9.27 14.11
CA ALA A 249 7.84 -8.05 14.39
C ALA A 249 7.19 -8.25 15.77
N GLY A 250 7.71 -7.58 16.80
CA GLY A 250 7.30 -7.83 18.18
C GLY A 250 5.78 -7.78 18.33
N ASN A 251 5.20 -8.80 18.99
CA ASN A 251 3.77 -9.07 19.18
C ASN A 251 3.00 -9.63 17.98
N MET A 252 3.66 -10.05 16.90
CA MET A 252 3.01 -10.77 15.80
C MET A 252 3.82 -12.00 15.40
N GLU A 253 3.54 -13.10 16.09
CA GLU A 253 3.87 -14.45 15.66
C GLU A 253 3.00 -14.80 14.45
N PHE A 254 3.51 -14.56 13.25
CA PHE A 254 2.97 -15.21 12.06
C PHE A 254 3.60 -16.60 12.01
N ASN A 255 2.85 -17.60 12.47
CA ASN A 255 3.11 -19.05 12.43
C ASN A 255 4.58 -19.47 12.23
N ASP A 256 5.17 -20.05 13.26
CA ASP A 256 6.38 -20.87 13.15
C ASP A 256 6.26 -21.87 12.00
N ASP A 257 7.00 -21.64 10.91
CA ASP A 257 7.33 -22.69 9.96
C ASP A 257 8.40 -23.58 10.61
N GLU A 258 7.93 -24.54 11.42
CA GLU A 258 8.74 -25.68 11.84
C GLU A 258 9.26 -26.40 10.58
N ASN A 259 10.56 -26.24 10.28
CA ASN A 259 11.42 -27.15 9.53
C ASN A 259 10.72 -28.26 8.72
N GLU A 260 10.01 -27.93 7.65
CA GLU A 260 9.51 -28.93 6.71
C GLU A 260 10.47 -29.09 5.52
N ILE A 261 11.02 -30.30 5.45
CA ILE A 261 11.74 -30.89 4.31
C ILE A 261 11.00 -30.53 3.01
N PRO A 262 11.69 -30.17 1.90
CA PRO A 262 11.01 -29.71 0.69
C PRO A 262 10.25 -30.87 0.04
N ILE A 263 8.95 -30.96 0.31
CA ILE A 263 8.00 -31.76 -0.45
C ILE A 263 7.53 -30.87 -1.60
N PRO A 264 7.54 -31.35 -2.86
CA PRO A 264 7.04 -30.56 -3.97
C PRO A 264 5.53 -30.33 -3.78
N VAL A 265 5.17 -29.13 -3.30
CA VAL A 265 3.78 -28.73 -3.10
C VAL A 265 3.17 -28.49 -4.47
N LYS A 266 2.35 -29.43 -4.90
CA LYS A 266 1.46 -29.26 -6.05
C LYS A 266 0.49 -28.15 -5.69
N THR A 267 0.62 -26.99 -6.31
CA THR A 267 -0.28 -25.83 -6.14
C THR A 267 -1.73 -26.30 -6.23
N PRO A 268 -2.46 -26.32 -5.11
CA PRO A 268 -3.75 -26.97 -5.13
C PRO A 268 -4.77 -25.99 -5.71
N ASN A 269 -5.58 -26.48 -6.65
CA ASN A 269 -6.48 -25.65 -7.45
C ASN A 269 -7.47 -24.91 -6.53
N PRO A 270 -7.41 -23.56 -6.46
CA PRO A 270 -8.25 -22.78 -5.55
C PRO A 270 -9.75 -22.96 -5.85
N ALA A 271 -10.11 -23.28 -7.10
CA ALA A 271 -11.48 -23.60 -7.47
C ALA A 271 -11.98 -24.90 -6.82
N LEU A 272 -11.11 -25.89 -6.60
CA LEU A 272 -11.48 -27.14 -5.93
C LEU A 272 -11.83 -26.87 -4.45
N TYR A 273 -11.06 -26.02 -3.78
CA TYR A 273 -11.34 -25.64 -2.39
C TYR A 273 -12.59 -24.79 -2.26
N ALA A 274 -12.80 -23.83 -3.17
CA ALA A 274 -14.03 -23.06 -3.21
C ALA A 274 -15.26 -23.96 -3.34
N VAL A 275 -15.20 -25.00 -4.19
CA VAL A 275 -16.28 -25.99 -4.34
C VAL A 275 -16.47 -26.82 -3.07
N ILE A 276 -15.40 -27.26 -2.42
CA ILE A 276 -15.48 -28.04 -1.17
C ILE A 276 -16.16 -27.21 -0.07
N TRP A 277 -15.71 -25.97 0.13
CA TRP A 277 -16.28 -25.07 1.14
C TRP A 277 -17.72 -24.67 0.84
N PHE A 278 -18.05 -24.47 -0.44
CA PHE A 278 -19.43 -24.23 -0.86
C PHE A 278 -20.35 -25.40 -0.50
N VAL A 279 -19.92 -26.64 -0.76
CA VAL A 279 -20.70 -27.84 -0.40
C VAL A 279 -20.87 -27.97 1.11
N ILE A 280 -19.82 -27.71 1.90
CA ILE A 280 -19.87 -27.73 3.37
C ILE A 280 -20.88 -26.70 3.89
N LEU A 281 -20.81 -25.45 3.41
CA LEU A 281 -21.75 -24.39 3.79
C LEU A 281 -23.18 -24.74 3.43
N LEU A 282 -23.41 -25.35 2.27
CA LEU A 282 -24.74 -25.75 1.82
C LEU A 282 -25.33 -26.83 2.74
N VAL A 283 -24.52 -27.79 3.19
CA VAL A 283 -24.93 -28.81 4.18
C VAL A 283 -25.28 -28.15 5.52
N LEU A 284 -24.47 -27.20 5.98
CA LEU A 284 -24.70 -26.50 7.26
C LEU A 284 -25.98 -25.66 7.26
N ILE A 285 -26.38 -25.09 6.11
CA ILE A 285 -27.58 -24.24 6.00
C ILE A 285 -28.86 -25.09 5.76
N THR A 286 -28.73 -26.35 5.34
CA THR A 286 -29.86 -27.25 5.05
C THR A 286 -30.91 -27.37 6.19
N PRO A 287 -30.54 -27.52 7.48
CA PRO A 287 -31.52 -27.61 8.57
C PRO A 287 -32.34 -26.32 8.74
N ALA A 288 -31.73 -25.15 8.55
CA ALA A 288 -32.41 -23.86 8.64
C ALA A 288 -33.45 -23.70 7.51
N ILE A 289 -33.10 -24.13 6.30
CA ILE A 289 -34.02 -24.12 5.16
C ILE A 289 -35.20 -25.08 5.40
N MET A 290 -34.95 -26.27 5.94
CA MET A 290 -36.02 -27.22 6.25
C MET A 290 -37.01 -26.68 7.29
N LEU A 291 -36.50 -26.01 8.34
CA LEU A 291 -37.34 -25.36 9.35
C LEU A 291 -38.18 -24.23 8.74
N TRP A 292 -37.57 -23.40 7.90
CA TRP A 292 -38.25 -22.29 7.22
C TRP A 292 -39.35 -22.77 6.27
N VAL A 293 -39.08 -23.81 5.46
CA VAL A 293 -40.09 -24.42 4.56
C VAL A 293 -41.24 -25.03 5.37
N LYS A 294 -40.95 -25.63 6.53
CA LYS A 294 -41.97 -26.19 7.41
C LYS A 294 -42.88 -25.11 8.01
N GLU A 295 -42.32 -23.95 8.34
CA GLU A 295 -43.09 -22.82 8.88
C GLU A 295 -43.99 -22.18 7.82
N ILE A 296 -43.50 -22.01 6.58
CA ILE A 296 -44.31 -21.47 5.48
C ILE A 296 -45.49 -22.39 5.12
N LYS A 297 -45.29 -23.71 5.23
CA LYS A 297 -46.34 -24.70 4.94
C LYS A 297 -47.27 -24.95 6.12
N ARG A 298 -47.06 -24.29 7.26
CA ARG A 298 -47.95 -24.42 8.42
C ARG A 298 -49.27 -23.72 8.10
N PRO A 299 -50.40 -24.43 8.11
CA PRO A 299 -51.70 -23.79 7.88
C PRO A 299 -51.95 -22.78 9.00
N LYS A 300 -52.26 -21.53 8.63
CA LYS A 300 -52.66 -20.50 9.60
C LYS A 300 -53.95 -20.97 10.28
N GLN A 301 -53.89 -21.18 11.60
CA GLN A 301 -55.11 -21.42 12.36
C GLN A 301 -56.00 -20.18 12.29
N PRO A 302 -57.32 -20.33 12.07
CA PRO A 302 -58.23 -19.21 12.19
C PRO A 302 -58.26 -18.74 13.64
N ILE A 303 -58.08 -17.42 13.81
CA ILE A 303 -58.34 -16.70 15.05
C ILE A 303 -59.82 -16.91 15.36
N PHE A 304 -60.13 -17.72 16.38
CA PHE A 304 -61.48 -17.73 16.94
C PHE A 304 -61.63 -16.49 17.83
N GLU A 305 -62.62 -15.67 17.48
CA GLU A 305 -63.13 -14.55 18.28
C GLU A 305 -63.53 -15.02 19.69
N GLN A 306 -63.37 -14.08 20.63
CA GLN A 306 -63.85 -14.15 22.00
C GLN A 306 -65.35 -14.44 22.08
N GLU A 307 -65.74 -15.30 23.02
CA GLU A 307 -66.72 -15.00 24.07
C GLU A 307 -66.33 -15.75 25.36
#